data_AF-A0A832ICA4-F1
#
_entry.id   AF-A0A832ICA4-F1
#
_cell.length_a   1.000
_cell.length_b   1.000
_cell.length_c   1.000
_cell.angle_alpha   90.00
_cell.angle_beta   90.00
_cell.angle_gamma   90.00
#
_symmetry.space_group_name_H-M   'P 1'
#
loop_
_entity.id
_entity.type
_entity.pdbx_description
1 polymer ?
#
loop_
_entity_poly.entity_id
_entity_poly.type
_entity_poly.pdbx_seq_one_letter_code
_entity_poly.pdbx_strand_id
1 'polypeptide(L)'
;MEHADIVHRCFRCGYCKFPSDYVDFNCPAYQSFQWDTFAPGGRMWLTRAWLLGEIKSSARFAQIMFSCATCDNCKEQCVFPRFKDYLPDIFQEVRAQLVEEGVVPPLVRDYFKALSLSGNPYRRPQEERGDWAKGSIKIETFNGQEYLFYIGCVGSFDEVGQRLARSVARVLTGAGVSIGILGPEETCDGNDVKAMGEMGLFQALVEENVRKFEKRGVKKIITLDPHAYNAFKKDYPRQKGFFEVYHYVEILARLLKENKLKLGEWPKKITYHDPCYLGRHNGIYEAPRFILKNIGKSEIVEMRRSGVNAFCCGGGGGNFFTDILGSHEYSPARVRIREARATGAQVVATACPLCTKMLLEAARAEGYEDMEILGLTEIIERATFSREKQ
;
A
#
# COMPACT_ATOMS: atom_id res chain seq x y z
N MET A 1 0.12 -22.59 14.05
CA MET A 1 0.87 -21.31 14.06
C MET A 1 2.37 -21.62 14.07
N GLU A 2 3.15 -21.06 13.13
CA GLU A 2 4.58 -21.36 12.95
C GLU A 2 5.42 -20.73 14.06
N HIS A 3 5.10 -19.48 14.43
CA HIS A 3 5.91 -18.70 15.38
C HIS A 3 5.37 -18.72 16.82
N ALA A 4 4.70 -19.80 17.24
CA ALA A 4 4.08 -19.91 18.56
C ALA A 4 5.07 -19.71 19.71
N ASP A 5 6.23 -20.38 19.67
CA ASP A 5 7.24 -20.27 20.73
C ASP A 5 7.91 -18.90 20.78
N ILE A 6 7.88 -18.15 19.68
CA ILE A 6 8.48 -16.81 19.58
C ILE A 6 7.64 -15.77 20.33
N VAL A 7 6.34 -16.00 20.50
CA VAL A 7 5.42 -15.06 21.19
C VAL A 7 5.93 -14.71 22.59
N HIS A 8 6.53 -15.68 23.28
CA HIS A 8 7.06 -15.54 24.64
C HIS A 8 8.27 -14.62 24.75
N ARG A 9 8.91 -14.26 23.62
CA ARG A 9 10.07 -13.35 23.58
C ARG A 9 9.66 -11.87 23.69
N CYS A 10 8.36 -11.55 23.63
CA CYS A 10 7.88 -10.19 23.78
C CYS A 10 7.94 -9.68 25.24
N PHE A 11 8.85 -8.73 25.44
CA PHE A 11 9.05 -7.80 26.55
C PHE A 11 7.94 -6.95 27.15
N ARG A 12 7.03 -6.56 26.26
CA ARG A 12 6.03 -5.50 26.45
C ARG A 12 6.57 -4.13 26.90
N CYS A 13 7.75 -3.71 26.46
CA CYS A 13 8.23 -2.34 26.70
C CYS A 13 7.36 -1.23 26.08
N GLY A 14 6.54 -1.55 25.09
CA GLY A 14 5.66 -0.59 24.43
C GLY A 14 6.31 0.25 23.32
N TYR A 15 7.61 0.17 23.06
CA TYR A 15 8.29 1.01 22.05
C TYR A 15 7.73 0.85 20.63
N CYS A 16 7.20 -0.32 20.29
CA CYS A 16 6.63 -0.64 18.98
C CYS A 16 5.41 0.22 18.57
N LYS A 17 4.85 1.03 19.49
CA LYS A 17 3.76 1.98 19.19
C LYS A 17 4.22 3.40 18.88
N PHE A 18 5.49 3.72 19.08
CA PHE A 18 6.07 5.06 18.91
C PHE A 18 6.95 5.13 17.65
N PRO A 19 7.25 6.33 17.11
CA PRO A 19 8.36 6.56 16.20
C PRO A 19 9.67 6.67 17.00
N SER A 20 10.81 6.79 16.31
CA SER A 20 12.13 6.79 16.95
C SER A 20 12.39 7.98 17.88
N ASP A 21 11.63 9.06 17.76
CA ASP A 21 11.73 10.24 18.64
C ASP A 21 10.75 10.23 19.83
N TYR A 22 9.89 9.21 19.93
CA TYR A 22 8.95 9.01 21.04
C TYR A 22 7.95 10.15 21.30
N VAL A 23 7.75 11.07 20.35
CA VAL A 23 6.87 12.25 20.55
C VAL A 23 5.38 11.93 20.38
N ASP A 24 5.02 11.02 19.48
CA ASP A 24 3.61 10.66 19.17
C ASP A 24 3.43 9.15 18.97
N PHE A 25 2.20 8.67 18.77
CA PHE A 25 1.97 7.25 18.42
C PHE A 25 2.06 6.99 16.92
N ASN A 26 2.89 6.02 16.53
CA ASN A 26 3.05 5.58 15.15
C ASN A 26 2.31 4.28 14.80
N CYS A 27 1.67 3.62 15.76
CA CYS A 27 0.75 2.52 15.49
C CYS A 27 -0.64 3.06 15.12
N PRO A 28 -1.13 2.86 13.88
CA PRO A 28 -2.43 3.41 13.45
C PRO A 28 -3.61 2.87 14.25
N ALA A 29 -3.59 1.57 14.60
CA ALA A 29 -4.66 0.98 15.41
C ALA A 29 -4.68 1.53 16.84
N TYR A 30 -3.52 1.70 17.46
CA TYR A 30 -3.47 2.32 18.79
C TYR A 30 -3.88 3.78 18.74
N GLN A 31 -3.50 4.53 17.69
CA GLN A 31 -3.95 5.90 17.50
C GLN A 31 -5.48 6.00 17.42
N SER A 32 -6.13 5.08 16.70
CA SER A 32 -7.60 5.04 16.58
C SER A 32 -8.28 4.69 17.91
N PHE A 33 -7.83 3.63 18.59
CA PHE A 33 -8.59 3.04 19.71
C PHE A 33 -8.08 3.42 21.09
N GLN A 34 -6.83 3.86 21.21
CA GLN A 34 -6.14 4.24 22.45
C GLN A 34 -6.10 3.17 23.56
N TRP A 35 -6.46 1.92 23.27
CA TRP A 35 -6.31 0.79 24.21
C TRP A 35 -5.11 -0.05 23.82
N ASP A 36 -4.32 -0.47 24.82
CA ASP A 36 -3.07 -1.20 24.58
C ASP A 36 -3.30 -2.54 23.87
N THR A 37 -4.49 -3.13 24.00
CA THR A 37 -4.91 -4.31 23.24
C THR A 37 -4.83 -4.10 21.72
N PHE A 38 -5.00 -2.88 21.23
CA PHE A 38 -4.83 -2.50 19.82
C PHE A 38 -3.41 -2.03 19.48
N ALA A 39 -2.49 -1.97 20.43
CA ALA A 39 -1.07 -1.79 20.17
C ALA A 39 -0.41 -3.13 19.81
N PRO A 40 0.80 -3.14 19.22
CA PRO A 40 1.49 -4.40 18.92
C PRO A 40 1.82 -5.19 20.19
N GLY A 41 2.21 -4.51 21.28
CA GLY A 41 2.50 -5.14 22.57
C GLY A 41 1.28 -5.87 23.16
N GLY A 42 0.10 -5.24 23.18
CA GLY A 42 -1.12 -5.88 23.64
C GLY A 42 -1.58 -7.02 22.74
N ARG A 43 -1.43 -6.92 21.41
CA ARG A 43 -1.69 -8.06 20.51
C ARG A 43 -0.80 -9.25 20.86
N MET A 44 0.49 -9.05 21.10
CA MET A 44 1.38 -10.13 21.54
C MET A 44 0.88 -10.80 22.83
N TRP A 45 0.34 -10.02 23.76
CA TRP A 45 -0.19 -10.60 24.99
C TRP A 45 -1.48 -11.40 24.77
N LEU A 46 -2.41 -10.85 24.00
CA LEU A 46 -3.64 -11.55 23.65
C LEU A 46 -3.35 -12.84 22.86
N THR A 47 -2.39 -12.80 21.93
CA THR A 47 -1.91 -14.00 21.23
C THR A 47 -1.35 -15.02 22.20
N ARG A 48 -0.52 -14.62 23.18
CA ARG A 48 -0.01 -15.54 24.21
C ARG A 48 -1.15 -16.16 25.03
N ALA A 49 -2.08 -15.34 25.52
CA ALA A 49 -3.21 -15.80 26.31
C ALA A 49 -4.09 -16.78 25.51
N TRP A 50 -4.28 -16.50 24.22
CA TRP A 50 -5.02 -17.37 23.30
C TRP A 50 -4.31 -18.71 23.09
N LEU A 51 -3.00 -18.71 22.83
CA LEU A 51 -2.20 -19.95 22.68
C LEU A 51 -2.21 -20.82 23.94
N LEU A 52 -2.28 -20.21 25.13
CA LEU A 52 -2.34 -20.92 26.41
C LEU A 52 -3.76 -21.35 26.80
N GLY A 53 -4.78 -21.05 25.97
CA GLY A 53 -6.18 -21.36 26.26
C GLY A 53 -6.81 -20.49 27.35
N GLU A 54 -6.15 -19.41 27.78
CA GLU A 54 -6.66 -18.45 28.77
C GLU A 54 -7.82 -17.61 28.18
N ILE A 55 -7.80 -17.35 26.88
CA ILE A 55 -8.90 -16.72 26.14
C ILE A 55 -9.28 -17.57 24.92
N LYS A 56 -10.57 -17.53 24.55
CA LYS A 56 -11.08 -18.17 23.32
C LYS A 56 -11.10 -17.19 22.16
N SER A 57 -11.08 -17.73 20.96
CA SER A 57 -11.42 -16.98 19.76
C SER A 57 -12.80 -16.35 19.90
N SER A 58 -12.89 -15.07 19.61
CA SER A 58 -14.11 -14.27 19.78
C SER A 58 -14.14 -13.13 18.77
N ALA A 59 -15.35 -12.60 18.51
CA ALA A 59 -15.52 -11.43 17.64
C ALA A 59 -14.66 -10.24 18.09
N ARG A 60 -14.51 -10.06 19.40
CA ARG A 60 -13.68 -8.99 19.96
C ARG A 60 -12.18 -9.22 19.71
N PHE A 61 -11.69 -10.43 19.93
CA PHE A 61 -10.29 -10.76 19.65
C PHE A 61 -9.99 -10.61 18.16
N ALA A 62 -10.89 -11.08 17.28
CA ALA A 62 -10.78 -10.87 15.85
C ALA A 62 -10.73 -9.39 15.49
N GLN A 63 -11.65 -8.55 15.98
CA GLN A 63 -11.61 -7.11 15.74
C GLN A 63 -10.25 -6.47 16.09
N ILE A 64 -9.67 -6.87 17.23
CA ILE A 64 -8.35 -6.40 17.66
C ILE A 64 -7.25 -6.85 16.70
N MET A 65 -7.24 -8.13 16.30
CA MET A 65 -6.23 -8.64 15.38
C MET A 65 -6.36 -8.04 13.99
N PHE A 66 -7.57 -7.90 13.46
CA PHE A 66 -7.85 -7.37 12.12
C PHE A 66 -7.71 -5.84 11.99
N SER A 67 -7.69 -5.09 13.09
CA SER A 67 -7.38 -3.65 13.05
C SER A 67 -5.92 -3.30 12.73
N CYS A 68 -4.98 -4.25 12.75
CA CYS A 68 -3.60 -3.97 12.35
C CYS A 68 -3.51 -3.63 10.85
N ALA A 69 -2.95 -2.47 10.50
CA ALA A 69 -2.81 -2.03 9.11
C ALA A 69 -1.60 -2.65 8.36
N THR A 70 -0.96 -3.67 8.95
CA THR A 70 0.22 -4.39 8.41
C THR A 70 1.35 -3.47 7.90
N CYS A 71 1.53 -2.33 8.58
CA CYS A 71 2.41 -1.27 8.11
C CYS A 71 3.88 -1.42 8.51
N ASP A 72 4.27 -2.47 9.24
CA ASP A 72 5.62 -2.74 9.75
C ASP A 72 6.25 -1.70 10.70
N ASN A 73 5.48 -0.75 11.22
CA ASN A 73 6.02 0.17 12.25
C ASN A 73 6.56 -0.59 13.47
N CYS A 74 5.82 -1.61 13.94
CA CYS A 74 6.22 -2.37 15.11
C CYS A 74 7.56 -3.10 14.91
N LYS A 75 7.83 -3.56 13.69
CA LYS A 75 9.08 -4.20 13.28
C LYS A 75 10.22 -3.18 13.28
N GLU A 76 10.03 -2.02 12.65
CA GLU A 76 11.09 -1.00 12.58
C GLU A 76 11.48 -0.43 13.95
N GLN A 77 10.51 -0.28 14.84
CA GLN A 77 10.70 0.39 16.14
C GLN A 77 10.99 -0.60 17.28
N CYS A 78 10.98 -1.91 16.99
CA CYS A 78 11.33 -2.91 17.99
C CYS A 78 12.85 -2.93 18.19
N VAL A 79 13.29 -2.66 19.42
CA VAL A 79 14.71 -2.62 19.79
C VAL A 79 15.38 -4.00 19.88
N PHE A 80 14.64 -5.09 19.58
CA PHE A 80 15.14 -6.47 19.68
C PHE A 80 15.38 -7.05 18.28
N PRO A 81 16.63 -7.02 17.77
CA PRO A 81 16.93 -7.32 16.38
C PRO A 81 16.63 -8.77 15.99
N ARG A 82 16.76 -9.73 16.92
CA ARG A 82 16.46 -11.16 16.68
C ARG A 82 14.98 -11.52 16.85
N PHE A 83 14.10 -10.53 17.02
CA PHE A 83 12.68 -10.73 17.31
C PHE A 83 11.79 -9.85 16.43
N LYS A 84 12.24 -8.63 16.11
CA LYS A 84 11.45 -7.60 15.44
C LYS A 84 10.71 -8.07 14.18
N ASP A 85 11.35 -8.95 13.40
CA ASP A 85 10.81 -9.40 12.13
C ASP A 85 9.60 -10.31 12.28
N TYR A 86 9.47 -11.04 13.39
CA TYR A 86 8.35 -11.95 13.64
C TYR A 86 7.08 -11.25 14.13
N LEU A 87 7.15 -9.97 14.52
CA LEU A 87 5.99 -9.27 15.07
C LEU A 87 4.82 -9.21 14.08
N PRO A 88 5.00 -8.73 12.82
CA PRO A 88 3.93 -8.74 11.83
C PRO A 88 3.49 -10.17 11.46
N ASP A 89 4.43 -11.10 11.33
CA ASP A 89 4.17 -12.50 10.93
C ASP A 89 3.23 -13.19 11.93
N ILE A 90 3.51 -13.06 13.23
CA ILE A 90 2.66 -13.59 14.31
C ILE A 90 1.24 -13.01 14.21
N PHE A 91 1.09 -11.72 13.95
CA PHE A 91 -0.24 -11.12 13.82
C PHE A 91 -0.99 -11.65 12.60
N GLN A 92 -0.29 -11.88 11.49
CA GLN A 92 -0.87 -12.47 10.29
C GLN A 92 -1.26 -13.93 10.51
N GLU A 93 -0.43 -14.73 11.17
CA GLU A 93 -0.74 -16.13 11.47
C GLU A 93 -1.92 -16.28 12.40
N VAL A 94 -2.06 -15.41 13.41
CA VAL A 94 -3.24 -15.40 14.26
C VAL A 94 -4.49 -15.06 13.45
N ARG A 95 -4.41 -14.10 12.51
CA ARG A 95 -5.53 -13.84 11.58
C ARG A 95 -5.86 -15.07 10.77
N ALA A 96 -4.86 -15.79 10.26
CA ALA A 96 -5.07 -17.01 9.48
C ALA A 96 -5.78 -18.10 10.29
N GLN A 97 -5.37 -18.31 11.54
CA GLN A 97 -6.06 -19.25 12.44
C GLN A 97 -7.50 -18.81 12.74
N LEU A 98 -7.73 -17.52 12.96
CA LEU A 98 -9.09 -16.98 13.13
C LEU A 98 -9.96 -17.14 11.88
N VAL A 99 -9.37 -17.07 10.67
CA VAL A 99 -10.04 -17.37 9.40
C VAL A 99 -10.42 -18.85 9.33
N GLU A 100 -9.50 -19.76 9.64
CA GLU A 100 -9.74 -21.22 9.67
C GLU A 100 -10.86 -21.59 10.65
N GLU A 101 -10.93 -20.93 11.80
CA GLU A 101 -11.99 -21.12 12.81
C GLU A 101 -13.32 -20.43 12.45
N GLY A 102 -13.37 -19.65 11.36
CA GLY A 102 -14.54 -18.88 10.95
C GLY A 102 -14.84 -17.66 11.84
N VAL A 103 -13.92 -17.26 12.71
CA VAL A 103 -14.06 -16.12 13.63
C VAL A 103 -13.46 -14.87 13.01
N VAL A 104 -14.12 -14.37 11.98
CA VAL A 104 -13.67 -13.18 11.20
C VAL A 104 -14.66 -12.02 11.31
N PRO A 105 -14.19 -10.76 11.26
CA PRO A 105 -15.09 -9.62 11.15
C PRO A 105 -15.99 -9.72 9.90
N PRO A 106 -17.28 -9.34 9.97
CA PRO A 106 -18.21 -9.47 8.84
C PRO A 106 -17.71 -8.82 7.53
N LEU A 107 -17.12 -7.63 7.61
CA LEU A 107 -16.61 -6.91 6.44
C LEU A 107 -15.40 -7.61 5.79
N VAL A 108 -14.58 -8.30 6.59
CA VAL A 108 -13.46 -9.12 6.09
C VAL A 108 -14.01 -10.34 5.33
N ARG A 109 -15.00 -11.04 5.91
CA ARG A 109 -15.68 -12.15 5.23
C ARG A 109 -16.31 -11.70 3.91
N ASP A 110 -16.97 -10.55 3.91
CA ASP A 110 -17.64 -10.02 2.74
C ASP A 110 -16.65 -9.60 1.65
N TYR A 111 -15.44 -9.15 2.02
CA TYR A 111 -14.32 -8.94 1.11
C TYR A 111 -13.86 -10.26 0.46
N PHE A 112 -13.60 -11.31 1.24
CA PHE A 112 -13.19 -12.61 0.69
C PHE A 112 -14.24 -13.16 -0.26
N LYS A 113 -15.53 -13.09 0.14
CA LYS A 113 -16.64 -13.52 -0.71
C LYS A 113 -16.71 -12.74 -2.02
N ALA A 114 -16.53 -11.42 -1.98
CA ALA A 114 -16.51 -10.60 -3.19
C ALA A 114 -15.39 -11.03 -4.14
N LEU A 115 -14.19 -11.30 -3.58
CA LEU A 115 -13.05 -11.72 -4.36
C LEU A 115 -13.25 -13.11 -4.97
N SER A 116 -13.77 -14.08 -4.22
CA SER A 116 -14.04 -15.44 -4.73
C SER A 116 -15.13 -15.48 -5.80
N LEU A 117 -16.14 -14.59 -5.72
CA LEU A 117 -17.26 -14.59 -6.67
C LEU A 117 -17.02 -13.72 -7.91
N SER A 118 -16.35 -12.58 -7.75
CA SER A 118 -16.21 -11.57 -8.82
C SER A 118 -14.75 -11.35 -9.26
N GLY A 119 -13.78 -12.00 -8.63
CA GLY A 119 -12.35 -11.78 -8.91
C GLY A 119 -11.82 -10.41 -8.48
N ASN A 120 -12.66 -9.59 -7.83
CA ASN A 120 -12.30 -8.27 -7.31
C ASN A 120 -13.18 -7.86 -6.11
N PRO A 121 -12.68 -7.00 -5.21
CA PRO A 121 -13.43 -6.58 -4.02
C PRO A 121 -14.56 -5.58 -4.30
N TYR A 122 -14.63 -5.01 -5.52
CA TYR A 122 -15.66 -4.05 -5.92
C TYR A 122 -16.93 -4.72 -6.46
N ARG A 123 -16.94 -6.05 -6.60
CA ARG A 123 -18.06 -6.83 -7.18
C ARG A 123 -18.43 -6.37 -8.59
N ARG A 124 -17.45 -5.84 -9.33
CA ARG A 124 -17.63 -5.38 -10.72
C ARG A 124 -17.36 -6.52 -11.70
N PRO A 125 -17.96 -6.51 -12.90
CA PRO A 125 -17.62 -7.47 -13.95
C PRO A 125 -16.13 -7.45 -14.29
N GLN A 126 -15.56 -8.62 -14.55
CA GLN A 126 -14.13 -8.78 -14.82
C GLN A 126 -13.74 -8.15 -16.18
N GLU A 127 -14.68 -8.11 -17.12
CA GLU A 127 -14.54 -7.48 -18.44
C GLU A 127 -14.29 -5.97 -18.36
N GLU A 128 -14.76 -5.32 -17.29
CA GLU A 128 -14.58 -3.88 -17.06
C GLU A 128 -13.20 -3.53 -16.50
N ARG A 129 -12.38 -4.53 -16.12
CA ARG A 129 -11.11 -4.27 -15.42
C ARG A 129 -10.13 -3.45 -16.26
N GLY A 130 -10.16 -3.58 -17.58
CA GLY A 130 -9.34 -2.79 -18.50
C GLY A 130 -9.88 -1.40 -18.84
N ASP A 131 -11.06 -1.01 -18.32
CA ASP A 131 -11.80 0.16 -18.82
C ASP A 131 -11.13 1.49 -18.50
N TRP A 132 -10.30 1.52 -17.47
CA TRP A 132 -9.53 2.71 -17.08
C TRP A 132 -8.64 3.25 -18.22
N ALA A 133 -8.24 2.38 -19.16
CA ALA A 133 -7.37 2.72 -20.28
C ALA A 133 -8.15 3.15 -21.55
N LYS A 134 -9.46 2.84 -21.65
CA LYS A 134 -10.26 3.11 -22.84
C LYS A 134 -10.30 4.60 -23.18
N GLY A 135 -10.12 4.93 -24.45
CA GLY A 135 -10.27 6.29 -25.01
C GLY A 135 -9.23 7.33 -24.57
N SER A 136 -8.36 7.02 -23.62
CA SER A 136 -7.42 7.99 -23.02
C SER A 136 -5.96 7.73 -23.38
N ILE A 137 -5.59 6.46 -23.58
CA ILE A 137 -4.20 6.03 -23.75
C ILE A 137 -4.17 4.86 -24.73
N LYS A 138 -3.26 4.92 -25.72
CA LYS A 138 -2.99 3.78 -26.61
C LYS A 138 -2.08 2.80 -25.87
N ILE A 139 -2.67 1.93 -25.05
CA ILE A 139 -1.98 0.81 -24.41
C ILE A 139 -2.62 -0.49 -24.86
N GLU A 140 -1.78 -1.42 -25.28
CA GLU A 140 -2.22 -2.70 -25.82
C GLU A 140 -2.24 -3.79 -24.74
N THR A 141 -2.97 -4.86 -25.03
CA THR A 141 -2.84 -6.09 -24.24
C THR A 141 -1.41 -6.61 -24.32
N PHE A 142 -0.87 -7.08 -23.20
CA PHE A 142 0.48 -7.61 -23.13
C PHE A 142 0.65 -8.80 -24.09
N ASN A 143 1.56 -8.62 -25.04
CA ASN A 143 1.94 -9.56 -26.09
C ASN A 143 3.41 -9.36 -26.49
N GLY A 144 4.31 -9.37 -25.50
CA GLY A 144 5.76 -9.29 -25.72
C GLY A 144 6.39 -7.91 -25.55
N GLN A 145 5.65 -6.92 -25.04
CA GLN A 145 6.22 -5.65 -24.59
C GLN A 145 7.27 -5.89 -23.48
N GLU A 146 8.17 -4.91 -23.25
CA GLU A 146 9.25 -5.08 -22.27
C GLU A 146 8.71 -5.29 -20.84
N TYR A 147 7.67 -4.54 -20.47
CA TYR A 147 7.04 -4.64 -19.15
C TYR A 147 5.55 -4.94 -19.25
N LEU A 148 5.09 -5.84 -18.39
CA LEU A 148 3.69 -5.87 -17.97
C LEU A 148 3.46 -4.71 -16.99
N PHE A 149 2.58 -3.78 -17.32
CA PHE A 149 2.09 -2.79 -16.38
C PHE A 149 0.88 -3.36 -15.62
N TYR A 150 1.12 -3.77 -14.38
CA TYR A 150 0.12 -4.35 -13.50
C TYR A 150 -0.61 -3.27 -12.69
N ILE A 151 -1.93 -3.27 -12.78
CA ILE A 151 -2.78 -2.17 -12.33
C ILE A 151 -3.36 -2.43 -10.94
N GLY A 152 -3.77 -3.67 -10.67
CA GLY A 152 -4.41 -4.08 -9.43
C GLY A 152 -5.86 -3.60 -9.33
N CYS A 153 -6.55 -4.04 -8.27
CA CYS A 153 -7.98 -3.79 -8.10
C CYS A 153 -8.31 -2.30 -7.95
N VAL A 154 -7.54 -1.55 -7.15
CA VAL A 154 -7.81 -0.11 -6.94
C VAL A 154 -7.56 0.68 -8.22
N GLY A 155 -6.45 0.42 -8.92
CA GLY A 155 -6.17 1.07 -10.20
C GLY A 155 -7.22 0.76 -11.29
N SER A 156 -7.86 -0.40 -11.22
CA SER A 156 -8.83 -0.83 -12.23
C SER A 156 -10.24 -0.30 -11.98
N PHE A 157 -10.67 -0.15 -10.72
CA PHE A 157 -12.08 0.09 -10.39
C PHE A 157 -12.35 1.35 -9.55
N ASP A 158 -11.40 1.87 -8.78
CA ASP A 158 -11.58 3.11 -8.01
C ASP A 158 -11.25 4.34 -8.87
N GLU A 159 -12.06 5.40 -8.81
CA GLU A 159 -11.88 6.58 -9.66
C GLU A 159 -10.51 7.27 -9.47
N VAL A 160 -10.02 7.35 -8.22
CA VAL A 160 -8.69 7.90 -7.93
C VAL A 160 -7.61 6.95 -8.44
N GLY A 161 -7.77 5.65 -8.21
CA GLY A 161 -6.89 4.62 -8.74
C GLY A 161 -6.78 4.67 -10.27
N GLN A 162 -7.90 4.73 -10.98
CA GLN A 162 -7.94 4.81 -12.44
C GLN A 162 -7.28 6.10 -12.97
N ARG A 163 -7.51 7.23 -12.29
CA ARG A 163 -6.86 8.50 -12.61
C ARG A 163 -5.34 8.39 -12.53
N LEU A 164 -4.84 7.77 -11.47
CA LEU A 164 -3.41 7.51 -11.27
C LEU A 164 -2.85 6.50 -12.29
N ALA A 165 -3.57 5.41 -12.57
CA ALA A 165 -3.19 4.42 -13.57
C ALA A 165 -2.98 5.09 -14.94
N ARG A 166 -3.92 5.96 -15.33
CA ARG A 166 -3.82 6.75 -16.56
C ARG A 166 -2.61 7.68 -16.56
N SER A 167 -2.39 8.42 -15.48
CA SER A 167 -1.25 9.32 -15.35
C SER A 167 0.09 8.59 -15.47
N VAL A 168 0.24 7.45 -14.79
CA VAL A 168 1.45 6.62 -14.87
C VAL A 168 1.66 6.07 -16.27
N ALA A 169 0.62 5.51 -16.89
CA ALA A 169 0.73 4.98 -18.25
C ALA A 169 1.10 6.07 -19.28
N ARG A 170 0.54 7.29 -19.18
CA ARG A 170 0.92 8.41 -20.07
C ARG A 170 2.39 8.82 -19.91
N VAL A 171 2.88 8.95 -18.67
CA VAL A 171 4.29 9.33 -18.43
C VAL A 171 5.24 8.23 -18.92
N LEU A 172 4.94 6.95 -18.65
CA LEU A 172 5.78 5.84 -19.08
C LEU A 172 5.81 5.70 -20.61
N THR A 173 4.64 5.71 -21.27
CA THR A 173 4.56 5.62 -22.75
C THR A 173 5.17 6.84 -23.42
N GLY A 174 4.95 8.05 -22.90
CA GLY A 174 5.56 9.29 -23.39
C GLY A 174 7.09 9.31 -23.25
N ALA A 175 7.65 8.60 -22.27
CA ALA A 175 9.09 8.39 -22.12
C ALA A 175 9.63 7.20 -22.96
N GLY A 176 8.81 6.60 -23.82
CA GLY A 176 9.19 5.50 -24.70
C GLY A 176 9.30 4.14 -24.01
N VAL A 177 8.76 3.97 -22.80
CA VAL A 177 8.76 2.66 -22.12
C VAL A 177 7.75 1.72 -22.79
N SER A 178 8.21 0.57 -23.25
CA SER A 178 7.37 -0.47 -23.84
C SER A 178 6.56 -1.18 -22.76
N ILE A 179 5.27 -0.86 -22.66
CA ILE A 179 4.35 -1.43 -21.66
C ILE A 179 3.10 -2.05 -22.32
N GLY A 180 2.63 -3.15 -21.75
CA GLY A 180 1.31 -3.74 -22.06
C GLY A 180 0.55 -4.08 -20.79
N ILE A 181 -0.77 -4.25 -20.87
CA ILE A 181 -1.65 -4.56 -19.73
C ILE A 181 -2.33 -5.92 -19.91
N LEU A 182 -2.81 -6.53 -18.83
CA LEU A 182 -3.61 -7.76 -18.94
C LEU A 182 -5.11 -7.48 -19.19
N GLY A 183 -5.58 -6.26 -18.92
CA GLY A 183 -6.98 -5.88 -19.10
C GLY A 183 -7.92 -6.84 -18.34
N PRO A 184 -8.96 -7.40 -19.01
CA PRO A 184 -9.86 -8.37 -18.41
C PRO A 184 -9.21 -9.65 -17.87
N GLU A 185 -7.98 -9.99 -18.26
CA GLU A 185 -7.30 -11.20 -17.73
C GLU A 185 -6.59 -10.97 -16.39
N GLU A 186 -6.42 -9.72 -15.98
CA GLU A 186 -5.71 -9.37 -14.74
C GLU A 186 -6.50 -9.83 -13.51
N THR A 187 -5.86 -10.57 -12.61
CA THR A 187 -6.45 -10.99 -11.33
C THR A 187 -5.79 -10.26 -10.17
N CYS A 188 -6.43 -10.28 -8.99
CA CYS A 188 -5.88 -9.65 -7.79
C CYS A 188 -4.50 -10.24 -7.41
N ASP A 189 -3.61 -9.40 -6.91
CA ASP A 189 -2.26 -9.73 -6.45
C ASP A 189 -2.25 -10.48 -5.10
N GLY A 190 -3.37 -10.45 -4.37
CA GLY A 190 -3.53 -11.19 -3.12
C GLY A 190 -2.87 -10.58 -1.89
N ASN A 191 -2.24 -9.39 -1.97
CA ASN A 191 -1.60 -8.77 -0.80
C ASN A 191 -2.55 -8.65 0.40
N ASP A 192 -3.75 -8.08 0.18
CA ASP A 192 -4.71 -7.87 1.28
C ASP A 192 -5.36 -9.18 1.74
N VAL A 193 -5.49 -10.17 0.85
CA VAL A 193 -5.97 -11.51 1.17
C VAL A 193 -5.03 -12.18 2.17
N LYS A 194 -3.73 -12.18 1.85
CA LYS A 194 -2.68 -12.69 2.72
C LYS A 194 -2.62 -11.90 4.03
N ALA A 195 -2.65 -10.57 3.95
CA ALA A 195 -2.60 -9.71 5.12
C ALA A 195 -3.78 -9.94 6.09
N MET A 196 -4.95 -10.31 5.57
CA MET A 196 -6.12 -10.69 6.35
C MET A 196 -6.17 -12.17 6.73
N GLY A 197 -5.18 -12.98 6.33
CA GLY A 197 -5.00 -14.35 6.80
C GLY A 197 -5.70 -15.44 5.97
N GLU A 198 -6.33 -15.12 4.85
CA GLU A 198 -6.98 -16.14 4.01
C GLU A 198 -5.97 -16.83 3.08
N MET A 199 -5.17 -17.72 3.67
CA MET A 199 -4.01 -18.32 3.00
C MET A 199 -4.40 -19.22 1.82
N GLY A 200 -5.56 -19.89 1.88
CA GLY A 200 -6.04 -20.73 0.79
C GLY A 200 -6.38 -19.92 -0.47
N LEU A 201 -7.13 -18.83 -0.31
CA LEU A 201 -7.44 -17.91 -1.42
C LEU A 201 -6.18 -17.24 -1.96
N PHE A 202 -5.26 -16.86 -1.07
CA PHE A 202 -3.98 -16.28 -1.47
C PHE A 202 -3.19 -17.23 -2.39
N GLN A 203 -3.03 -18.50 -1.98
CA GLN A 203 -2.32 -19.50 -2.78
C GLN A 203 -2.98 -19.72 -4.15
N ALA A 204 -4.31 -19.79 -4.21
CA ALA A 204 -5.03 -19.93 -5.48
C ALA A 204 -4.78 -18.74 -6.43
N LEU A 205 -4.79 -17.51 -5.91
CA LEU A 205 -4.48 -16.30 -6.67
C LEU A 205 -3.03 -16.29 -7.18
N VAL A 206 -2.08 -16.72 -6.35
CA VAL A 206 -0.67 -16.83 -6.75
C VAL A 206 -0.52 -17.83 -7.91
N GLU A 207 -1.08 -19.02 -7.79
CA GLU A 207 -1.02 -20.06 -8.82
C GLU A 207 -1.68 -19.65 -10.14
N GLU A 208 -2.82 -18.96 -10.07
CA GLU A 208 -3.49 -18.43 -11.26
C GLU A 208 -2.65 -17.34 -11.94
N ASN A 209 -2.15 -16.37 -11.19
CA ASN A 209 -1.34 -15.28 -11.72
C ASN A 209 -0.03 -15.80 -12.32
N VAL A 210 0.68 -16.71 -11.64
CA VAL A 210 1.94 -17.30 -12.13
C VAL A 210 1.70 -18.03 -13.45
N ARG A 211 0.67 -18.88 -13.55
CA ARG A 211 0.32 -19.58 -14.80
C ARG A 211 0.03 -18.61 -15.94
N LYS A 212 -0.68 -17.50 -15.67
CA LYS A 212 -0.96 -16.47 -16.68
C LYS A 212 0.32 -15.77 -17.13
N PHE A 213 1.16 -15.35 -16.19
CA PHE A 213 2.42 -14.67 -16.47
C PHE A 213 3.37 -15.54 -17.30
N GLU A 214 3.48 -16.83 -16.95
CA GLU A 214 4.26 -17.81 -17.72
C GLU A 214 3.71 -18.00 -19.14
N LYS A 215 2.39 -18.22 -19.28
CA LYS A 215 1.73 -18.40 -20.58
C LYS A 215 1.93 -17.18 -21.49
N ARG A 216 1.95 -15.98 -20.91
CA ARG A 216 2.15 -14.70 -21.62
C ARG A 216 3.62 -14.35 -21.84
N GLY A 217 4.56 -15.10 -21.27
CA GLY A 217 6.00 -14.81 -21.34
C GLY A 217 6.42 -13.53 -20.63
N VAL A 218 5.73 -13.16 -19.54
CA VAL A 218 6.03 -11.95 -18.75
C VAL A 218 7.40 -12.11 -18.07
N LYS A 219 8.30 -11.15 -18.32
CA LYS A 219 9.66 -11.11 -17.74
C LYS A 219 9.93 -9.94 -16.82
N LYS A 220 9.21 -8.83 -17.00
CA LYS A 220 9.32 -7.66 -16.13
C LYS A 220 7.94 -7.10 -15.85
N ILE A 221 7.70 -6.70 -14.61
CA ILE A 221 6.43 -6.16 -14.15
C ILE A 221 6.69 -4.78 -13.57
N ILE A 222 5.93 -3.78 -14.02
CA ILE A 222 5.81 -2.49 -13.36
C ILE A 222 4.48 -2.50 -12.61
N THR A 223 4.48 -2.24 -11.31
CA THR A 223 3.26 -2.11 -10.54
C THR A 223 2.88 -0.64 -10.32
N LEU A 224 1.58 -0.35 -10.36
CA LEU A 224 1.02 0.94 -9.94
C LEU A 224 1.06 1.12 -8.41
N ASP A 225 0.88 0.03 -7.67
CA ASP A 225 0.65 0.02 -6.24
C ASP A 225 1.80 -0.68 -5.49
N PRO A 226 2.33 -0.12 -4.38
CA PRO A 226 3.34 -0.80 -3.57
C PRO A 226 2.84 -2.06 -2.86
N HIS A 227 1.53 -2.25 -2.70
CA HIS A 227 0.99 -3.51 -2.14
C HIS A 227 1.19 -4.67 -3.10
N ALA A 228 0.79 -4.51 -4.37
CA ALA A 228 1.07 -5.48 -5.43
C ALA A 228 2.59 -5.68 -5.62
N TYR A 229 3.38 -4.60 -5.56
CA TYR A 229 4.84 -4.68 -5.59
C TYR A 229 5.38 -5.63 -4.51
N ASN A 230 4.91 -5.46 -3.27
CA ASN A 230 5.34 -6.28 -2.14
C ASN A 230 4.96 -7.75 -2.31
N ALA A 231 3.71 -8.03 -2.70
CA ALA A 231 3.25 -9.40 -2.92
C ALA A 231 4.09 -10.11 -4.00
N PHE A 232 4.22 -9.51 -5.18
CA PHE A 232 5.00 -10.12 -6.26
C PHE A 232 6.49 -10.29 -5.92
N LYS A 233 7.08 -9.35 -5.16
CA LYS A 233 8.51 -9.39 -4.83
C LYS A 233 8.85 -10.37 -3.71
N LYS A 234 7.98 -10.49 -2.70
CA LYS A 234 8.26 -11.29 -1.48
C LYS A 234 7.56 -12.65 -1.48
N ASP A 235 6.30 -12.68 -1.92
CA ASP A 235 5.40 -13.79 -1.61
C ASP A 235 5.17 -14.72 -2.79
N TYR A 236 5.36 -14.22 -4.02
CA TYR A 236 5.25 -15.04 -5.21
C TYR A 236 6.50 -15.93 -5.37
N PRO A 237 6.34 -17.19 -5.79
CA PRO A 237 7.43 -18.15 -5.84
C PRO A 237 8.54 -17.67 -6.78
N ARG A 238 9.75 -17.54 -6.22
CA ARG A 238 10.95 -17.17 -6.99
C ARG A 238 11.58 -18.34 -7.75
N GLN A 239 11.04 -19.55 -7.58
CA GLN A 239 11.73 -20.82 -7.87
C GLN A 239 12.17 -21.02 -9.32
N LYS A 240 11.89 -20.11 -10.26
CA LYS A 240 12.47 -20.12 -11.61
C LYS A 240 12.78 -18.75 -12.21
N GLY A 241 13.04 -17.69 -11.42
CA GLY A 241 13.58 -16.42 -11.94
C GLY A 241 12.76 -15.73 -13.06
N PHE A 242 11.43 -15.87 -13.05
CA PHE A 242 10.63 -15.53 -14.23
C PHE A 242 10.32 -14.04 -14.41
N PHE A 243 10.21 -13.24 -13.35
CA PHE A 243 9.89 -11.82 -13.51
C PHE A 243 10.60 -10.89 -12.53
N GLU A 244 11.22 -9.85 -13.07
CA GLU A 244 11.72 -8.71 -12.30
C GLU A 244 10.55 -7.76 -11.99
N VAL A 245 10.38 -7.39 -10.73
CA VAL A 245 9.27 -6.54 -10.30
C VAL A 245 9.80 -5.17 -9.92
N TYR A 246 9.20 -4.13 -10.47
CA TYR A 246 9.52 -2.73 -10.25
C TYR A 246 8.27 -1.98 -9.80
N HIS A 247 8.41 -1.09 -8.83
CA HIS A 247 7.40 -0.06 -8.62
C HIS A 247 7.62 1.05 -9.65
N TYR A 248 6.55 1.67 -10.17
CA TYR A 248 6.69 2.67 -11.25
C TYR A 248 7.67 3.81 -10.92
N VAL A 249 7.80 4.19 -9.64
CA VAL A 249 8.74 5.24 -9.19
C VAL A 249 10.20 4.88 -9.43
N GLU A 250 10.57 3.60 -9.37
CA GLU A 250 11.93 3.14 -9.65
C GLU A 250 12.27 3.36 -11.13
N ILE A 251 11.30 3.07 -12.01
CA ILE A 251 11.42 3.28 -13.44
C ILE A 251 11.53 4.78 -13.76
N LEU A 252 10.68 5.62 -13.17
CA LEU A 252 10.72 7.06 -13.36
C LEU A 252 12.06 7.67 -12.89
N ALA A 253 12.54 7.28 -11.71
CA ALA A 253 13.82 7.74 -11.20
C ALA A 253 14.99 7.32 -12.12
N ARG A 254 14.94 6.11 -12.69
CA ARG A 254 15.91 5.65 -13.69
C ARG A 254 15.85 6.49 -14.96
N LEU A 255 14.66 6.72 -15.51
CA LEU A 255 14.47 7.52 -16.74
C LEU A 255 14.98 8.97 -16.56
N LEU A 256 14.80 9.56 -15.39
CA LEU A 256 15.37 10.88 -15.06
C LEU A 256 16.89 10.86 -15.08
N LYS A 257 17.52 9.87 -14.43
CA LYS A 257 18.99 9.72 -14.41
C LYS A 257 19.57 9.52 -15.80
N GLU A 258 18.84 8.83 -16.67
CA GLU A 258 19.20 8.58 -18.07
C GLU A 258 18.85 9.74 -19.01
N ASN A 259 18.31 10.86 -18.51
CA ASN A 259 17.82 12.00 -19.30
C ASN A 259 16.73 11.66 -20.32
N LYS A 260 16.02 10.54 -20.14
CA LYS A 260 14.89 10.10 -20.98
C LYS A 260 13.55 10.69 -20.53
N LEU A 261 13.49 11.21 -19.31
CA LEU A 261 12.36 11.98 -18.81
C LEU A 261 12.85 13.39 -18.47
N LYS A 262 12.18 14.41 -18.98
CA LYS A 262 12.46 15.82 -18.65
C LYS A 262 11.33 16.36 -17.79
N LEU A 263 11.67 16.96 -16.66
CA LEU A 263 10.70 17.60 -15.78
C LEU A 263 10.65 19.10 -16.07
N GLY A 264 9.43 19.66 -16.05
CA GLY A 264 9.23 21.10 -16.14
C GLY A 264 9.35 21.78 -14.79
N GLU A 265 8.78 22.99 -14.71
CA GLU A 265 8.76 23.79 -13.50
C GLU A 265 7.39 23.75 -12.85
N TRP A 266 7.36 23.71 -11.52
CA TRP A 266 6.12 23.85 -10.77
C TRP A 266 6.39 24.49 -9.41
N PRO A 267 6.17 25.82 -9.28
CA PRO A 267 6.48 26.58 -8.07
C PRO A 267 5.44 26.33 -6.98
N LYS A 268 5.48 25.13 -6.40
CA LYS A 268 4.62 24.68 -5.31
C LYS A 268 5.47 24.13 -4.16
N LYS A 269 4.98 24.34 -2.95
CA LYS A 269 5.50 23.67 -1.76
C LYS A 269 4.85 22.30 -1.61
N ILE A 270 5.66 21.24 -1.65
CA ILE A 270 5.23 19.85 -1.72
C ILE A 270 5.75 19.11 -0.49
N THR A 271 4.89 18.35 0.18
CA THR A 271 5.29 17.33 1.15
C THR A 271 5.04 15.94 0.59
N TYR A 272 5.87 14.96 0.96
CA TYR A 272 5.71 13.59 0.53
C TYR A 272 5.14 12.70 1.64
N HIS A 273 4.13 11.88 1.31
CA HIS A 273 3.70 10.79 2.17
C HIS A 273 4.40 9.50 1.74
N ASP A 274 5.27 8.97 2.60
CA ASP A 274 5.90 7.66 2.42
C ASP A 274 4.89 6.51 2.62
N PRO A 275 4.49 5.78 1.55
CA PRO A 275 3.62 4.62 1.70
C PRO A 275 4.37 3.51 2.43
N CYS A 276 3.77 2.92 3.47
CA CYS A 276 4.44 1.91 4.29
C CYS A 276 4.90 0.67 3.51
N TYR A 277 4.14 0.25 2.49
CA TYR A 277 4.51 -0.86 1.61
C TYR A 277 5.65 -0.52 0.65
N LEU A 278 5.88 0.75 0.32
CA LEU A 278 7.01 1.18 -0.51
C LEU A 278 8.26 1.40 0.35
N GLY A 279 8.09 2.08 1.49
CA GLY A 279 9.14 2.40 2.45
C GLY A 279 9.51 1.23 3.37
N ARG A 280 8.77 1.00 4.44
CA ARG A 280 9.15 0.02 5.49
C ARG A 280 9.25 -1.41 4.97
N HIS A 281 8.34 -1.81 4.08
CA HIS A 281 8.38 -3.16 3.52
C HIS A 281 9.49 -3.36 2.50
N ASN A 282 9.87 -2.33 1.74
CA ASN A 282 10.66 -2.50 0.51
C ASN A 282 11.89 -1.60 0.38
N GLY A 283 12.12 -0.69 1.33
CA GLY A 283 13.30 0.18 1.42
C GLY A 283 13.32 1.33 0.42
N ILE A 284 12.23 1.60 -0.31
CA ILE A 284 12.21 2.62 -1.37
C ILE A 284 11.75 3.96 -0.80
N TYR A 285 12.73 4.77 -0.37
CA TYR A 285 12.51 6.13 0.14
C TYR A 285 13.06 7.22 -0.79
N GLU A 286 14.19 6.95 -1.44
CA GLU A 286 14.93 7.97 -2.19
C GLU A 286 14.38 8.20 -3.60
N ALA A 287 13.84 7.17 -4.28
CA ALA A 287 13.35 7.34 -5.66
C ALA A 287 12.21 8.38 -5.77
N PRO A 288 11.17 8.38 -4.92
CA PRO A 288 10.15 9.44 -4.88
C PRO A 288 10.73 10.83 -4.63
N ARG A 289 11.65 10.96 -3.67
CA ARG A 289 12.30 12.24 -3.31
C ARG A 289 13.18 12.76 -4.42
N PHE A 290 13.91 11.87 -5.09
CA PHE A 290 14.74 12.21 -6.24
C PHE A 290 13.89 12.77 -7.38
N ILE A 291 12.74 12.15 -7.69
CA ILE A 291 11.79 12.67 -8.68
C ILE A 291 11.32 14.08 -8.30
N LEU A 292 10.83 14.26 -7.08
CA LEU A 292 10.30 15.54 -6.61
C LEU A 292 11.35 16.66 -6.62
N LYS A 293 12.57 16.39 -6.14
CA LYS A 293 13.67 17.37 -6.11
C LYS A 293 14.14 17.82 -7.49
N ASN A 294 13.90 17.03 -8.54
CA ASN A 294 14.25 17.39 -9.91
C ASN A 294 13.15 18.20 -10.64
N ILE A 295 12.02 18.50 -9.97
CA ILE A 295 11.01 19.41 -10.51
C ILE A 295 11.47 20.85 -10.27
N GLY A 296 11.61 21.62 -11.35
CA GLY A 296 12.11 22.99 -11.28
C GLY A 296 11.20 23.89 -10.44
N LYS A 297 11.81 24.79 -9.67
CA LYS A 297 11.13 25.78 -8.80
C LYS A 297 10.23 25.20 -7.70
N SER A 298 10.18 23.88 -7.51
CA SER A 298 9.43 23.27 -6.40
C SER A 298 10.19 23.39 -5.08
N GLU A 299 9.46 23.51 -3.96
CA GLU A 299 10.00 23.45 -2.61
C GLU A 299 9.56 22.15 -1.95
N ILE A 300 10.49 21.29 -1.57
CA ILE A 300 10.16 20.03 -0.89
C ILE A 300 10.34 20.19 0.62
N VAL A 301 9.26 19.99 1.37
CA VAL A 301 9.23 20.00 2.84
C VAL A 301 8.81 18.64 3.37
N GLU A 302 9.48 18.13 4.39
CA GLU A 302 9.11 16.85 5.00
C GLU A 302 8.18 17.08 6.19
N MET A 303 7.21 16.17 6.37
CA MET A 303 6.50 16.02 7.64
C MET A 303 7.47 15.53 8.72
N ARG A 304 7.23 15.89 9.99
CA ARG A 304 8.03 15.43 11.14
C ARG A 304 8.23 13.91 11.13
N ARG A 305 7.13 13.18 10.92
CA ARG A 305 7.15 11.73 10.71
C ARG A 305 7.31 11.43 9.22
N SER A 306 8.54 11.20 8.79
CA SER A 306 8.90 10.86 7.40
C SER A 306 9.84 9.65 7.35
N GLY A 307 10.04 9.10 6.14
CA GLY A 307 10.88 7.94 5.91
C GLY A 307 10.41 6.73 6.72
N VAL A 308 11.34 6.09 7.43
CA VAL A 308 11.03 4.93 8.30
C VAL A 308 10.01 5.27 9.39
N ASN A 309 9.98 6.53 9.84
CA ASN A 309 9.08 7.03 10.88
C ASN A 309 7.71 7.47 10.36
N ALA A 310 7.46 7.43 9.04
CA ALA A 310 6.22 7.93 8.47
C ALA A 310 4.95 7.26 9.05
N PHE A 311 3.96 8.06 9.40
CA PHE A 311 2.70 7.53 9.93
C PHE A 311 1.85 6.94 8.80
N CYS A 312 1.28 5.77 9.05
CA CYS A 312 0.47 5.03 8.07
C CYS A 312 -0.81 5.79 7.71
N CYS A 313 -1.21 5.77 6.43
CA CYS A 313 -2.52 6.30 6.01
C CYS A 313 -3.71 5.49 6.55
N GLY A 314 -3.47 4.27 7.04
CA GLY A 314 -4.49 3.38 7.59
C GLY A 314 -5.17 2.47 6.58
N GLY A 315 -4.84 2.52 5.29
CA GLY A 315 -5.50 1.67 4.27
C GLY A 315 -5.05 0.20 4.23
N GLY A 316 -3.84 -0.11 4.72
CA GLY A 316 -3.28 -1.47 4.65
C GLY A 316 -3.97 -2.49 5.56
N GLY A 317 -3.58 -3.75 5.43
CA GLY A 317 -4.14 -4.85 6.23
C GLY A 317 -5.60 -5.17 5.90
N GLY A 318 -6.08 -4.79 4.72
CA GLY A 318 -7.47 -4.89 4.29
C GLY A 318 -8.39 -3.74 4.76
N ASN A 319 -7.85 -2.75 5.50
CA ASN A 319 -8.68 -1.69 6.07
C ASN A 319 -9.30 -0.76 5.01
N PHE A 320 -8.67 -0.60 3.85
CA PHE A 320 -9.23 0.17 2.72
C PHE A 320 -10.63 -0.31 2.31
N PHE A 321 -10.91 -1.62 2.44
CA PHE A 321 -12.19 -2.21 2.06
C PHE A 321 -13.11 -2.53 3.25
N THR A 322 -12.57 -2.52 4.47
CA THR A 322 -13.28 -2.99 5.67
C THR A 322 -13.53 -1.89 6.70
N ASP A 323 -12.87 -0.73 6.58
CA ASP A 323 -13.03 0.44 7.44
C ASP A 323 -12.99 0.14 8.96
N ILE A 324 -12.25 -0.90 9.37
CA ILE A 324 -12.13 -1.31 10.77
C ILE A 324 -11.53 -0.20 11.63
N LEU A 325 -10.59 0.60 11.08
CA LEU A 325 -9.97 1.74 11.76
C LEU A 325 -10.84 3.00 11.75
N GLY A 326 -11.92 3.02 10.98
CA GLY A 326 -12.90 4.10 10.88
C GLY A 326 -12.34 5.43 10.35
N SER A 327 -13.24 6.41 10.30
CA SER A 327 -13.01 7.79 9.81
C SER A 327 -13.13 8.88 10.90
N HIS A 328 -13.14 8.47 12.18
CA HIS A 328 -13.25 9.36 13.33
C HIS A 328 -12.02 10.28 13.49
N GLU A 329 -12.06 11.23 14.43
CA GLU A 329 -11.05 12.29 14.59
C GLU A 329 -9.59 11.78 14.67
N TYR A 330 -9.38 10.65 15.34
CA TYR A 330 -8.06 10.02 15.51
C TYR A 330 -7.75 8.94 14.47
N SER A 331 -8.56 8.80 13.44
CA SER A 331 -8.28 7.88 12.32
C SER A 331 -6.92 8.19 11.67
N PRO A 332 -6.20 7.19 11.15
CA PRO A 332 -4.82 7.39 10.72
C PRO A 332 -4.69 8.39 9.57
N ALA A 333 -5.61 8.36 8.61
CA ALA A 333 -5.61 9.27 7.46
C ALA A 333 -5.81 10.74 7.89
N ARG A 334 -6.72 11.00 8.85
CA ARG A 334 -7.00 12.36 9.37
C ARG A 334 -5.83 12.91 10.19
N VAL A 335 -5.21 12.08 11.02
CA VAL A 335 -3.96 12.46 11.71
C VAL A 335 -2.87 12.76 10.69
N ARG A 336 -2.71 11.92 9.66
CA ARG A 336 -1.66 12.10 8.67
C ARG A 336 -1.84 13.37 7.82
N ILE A 337 -3.06 13.71 7.43
CA ILE A 337 -3.28 14.93 6.64
C ILE A 337 -3.10 16.20 7.49
N ARG A 338 -3.40 16.18 8.79
CA ARG A 338 -3.06 17.28 9.70
C ARG A 338 -1.55 17.50 9.81
N GLU A 339 -0.75 16.42 9.84
CA GLU A 339 0.72 16.56 9.77
C GLU A 339 1.16 17.21 8.48
N ALA A 340 0.56 16.83 7.35
CA ALA A 340 0.85 17.45 6.07
C ALA A 340 0.50 18.95 6.08
N ARG A 341 -0.67 19.33 6.63
CA ARG A 341 -1.08 20.73 6.79
C ARG A 341 -0.11 21.53 7.65
N ALA A 342 0.39 20.96 8.74
CA ALA A 342 1.34 21.62 9.64
C ALA A 342 2.67 22.00 8.95
N THR A 343 3.03 21.35 7.84
CA THR A 343 4.23 21.72 7.05
C THR A 343 4.06 23.01 6.23
N GLY A 344 2.82 23.47 6.06
CA GLY A 344 2.47 24.55 5.12
C GLY A 344 2.55 24.14 3.65
N ALA A 345 2.66 22.84 3.34
CA ALA A 345 2.64 22.37 1.96
C ALA A 345 1.28 22.64 1.28
N GLN A 346 1.35 22.98 0.00
CA GLN A 346 0.18 23.15 -0.87
C GLN A 346 -0.22 21.81 -1.51
N VAL A 347 0.71 20.86 -1.59
CA VAL A 347 0.55 19.58 -2.27
C VAL A 347 1.08 18.46 -1.39
N VAL A 348 0.31 17.39 -1.26
CA VAL A 348 0.75 16.10 -0.71
C VAL A 348 1.00 15.14 -1.86
N ALA A 349 2.27 14.86 -2.12
CA ALA A 349 2.70 13.87 -3.08
C ALA A 349 2.57 12.46 -2.51
N THR A 350 2.05 11.54 -3.32
CA THR A 350 1.83 10.14 -2.95
C THR A 350 2.35 9.20 -4.04
N ALA A 351 2.70 7.97 -3.65
CA ALA A 351 3.16 6.93 -4.57
C ALA A 351 2.35 5.62 -4.44
N CYS A 352 1.12 5.69 -3.93
CA CYS A 352 0.26 4.53 -3.70
C CYS A 352 -1.20 4.95 -3.87
N PRO A 353 -1.98 4.29 -4.74
CA PRO A 353 -3.37 4.68 -5.00
C PRO A 353 -4.25 4.60 -3.74
N LEU A 354 -4.04 3.60 -2.88
CA LEU A 354 -4.75 3.49 -1.60
C LEU A 354 -4.45 4.70 -0.72
N CYS A 355 -3.18 5.08 -0.59
CA CYS A 355 -2.79 6.24 0.20
C CYS A 355 -3.38 7.54 -0.36
N THR A 356 -3.38 7.72 -1.69
CA THR A 356 -3.98 8.90 -2.34
C THR A 356 -5.46 9.02 -2.00
N LYS A 357 -6.23 7.93 -2.14
CA LYS A 357 -7.66 7.91 -1.84
C LYS A 357 -7.94 8.18 -0.36
N MET A 358 -7.26 7.48 0.56
CA MET A 358 -7.42 7.68 2.01
C MET A 358 -7.11 9.12 2.43
N LEU A 359 -6.03 9.72 1.92
CA LEU A 359 -5.62 11.08 2.27
C LEU A 359 -6.51 12.15 1.62
N LEU A 360 -7.02 11.90 0.40
CA LEU A 360 -7.97 12.79 -0.26
C LEU A 360 -9.28 12.89 0.55
N GLU A 361 -9.81 11.76 1.00
CA GLU A 361 -11.02 11.73 1.83
C GLU A 361 -10.79 12.37 3.19
N ALA A 362 -9.64 12.12 3.82
CA ALA A 362 -9.26 12.80 5.05
C ALA A 362 -9.13 14.32 4.88
N ALA A 363 -8.52 14.79 3.79
CA ALA A 363 -8.41 16.23 3.50
C ALA A 363 -9.78 16.89 3.39
N ARG A 364 -10.73 16.24 2.69
CA ARG A 364 -12.13 16.71 2.62
C ARG A 364 -12.80 16.75 3.99
N ALA A 365 -12.62 15.69 4.80
CA ALA A 365 -13.18 15.62 6.14
C ALA A 365 -12.61 16.69 7.10
N GLU A 366 -11.36 17.12 6.89
CA GLU A 366 -10.71 18.21 7.65
C GLU A 366 -10.98 19.60 7.05
N GLY A 367 -11.67 19.72 5.92
CA GLY A 367 -11.91 20.98 5.22
C GLY A 367 -10.68 21.59 4.53
N TYR A 368 -9.69 20.77 4.18
CA TYR A 368 -8.43 21.18 3.52
C TYR A 368 -8.54 21.11 1.99
N GLU A 369 -9.59 21.70 1.42
CA GLU A 369 -9.82 21.68 -0.03
C GLU A 369 -8.79 22.52 -0.82
N ASP A 370 -8.08 23.42 -0.13
CA ASP A 370 -6.97 24.21 -0.66
C ASP A 370 -5.65 23.41 -0.79
N MET A 371 -5.60 22.19 -0.24
CA MET A 371 -4.45 21.28 -0.32
C MET A 371 -4.70 20.17 -1.34
N GLU A 372 -3.80 20.03 -2.31
CA GLU A 372 -3.94 19.04 -3.37
C GLU A 372 -3.26 17.71 -3.02
N ILE A 373 -3.97 16.59 -3.18
CA ILE A 373 -3.44 15.25 -2.94
C ILE A 373 -3.25 14.57 -4.29
N LEU A 374 -1.99 14.41 -4.70
CA LEU A 374 -1.62 14.01 -6.05
C LEU A 374 -0.65 12.83 -6.06
N GLY A 375 -0.78 11.99 -7.07
CA GLY A 375 0.27 11.02 -7.40
C GLY A 375 1.50 11.71 -7.99
N LEU A 376 2.67 11.08 -7.85
CA LEU A 376 3.92 11.62 -8.41
C LEU A 376 3.84 11.91 -9.92
N THR A 377 3.14 11.10 -10.70
CA THR A 377 3.00 11.33 -12.14
C THR A 377 2.02 12.45 -12.47
N GLU A 378 1.00 12.68 -11.66
CA GLU A 378 0.10 13.83 -11.85
C GLU A 378 0.85 15.14 -11.62
N ILE A 379 1.78 15.13 -10.65
CA ILE A 379 2.71 16.23 -10.40
C ILE A 379 3.65 16.44 -11.59
N ILE A 380 4.25 15.36 -12.12
CA ILE A 380 5.11 15.42 -13.33
C ILE A 380 4.34 15.99 -14.52
N GLU A 381 3.11 15.53 -14.74
CA GLU A 381 2.24 16.02 -15.81
C GLU A 381 2.00 17.53 -15.66
N ARG A 382 1.59 18.00 -14.48
CA ARG A 382 1.37 19.43 -14.24
C ARG A 382 2.62 20.29 -14.41
N ALA A 383 3.77 19.80 -13.96
CA ALA A 383 5.05 20.48 -14.16
C ALA A 383 5.41 20.56 -15.65
N THR A 384 5.11 19.52 -16.43
CA THR A 384 5.43 19.44 -17.86
C THR A 384 4.47 20.26 -18.71
N PHE A 385 3.15 20.19 -18.46
CA PHE A 385 2.15 20.96 -19.20
C PHE A 385 2.14 22.46 -18.89
N SER A 386 2.73 22.88 -17.76
CA SER A 386 2.95 24.31 -17.48
C SER A 386 3.93 24.97 -18.46
N ARG A 387 4.76 24.18 -19.18
CA ARG A 387 5.64 24.67 -20.26
C ARG A 387 4.94 24.97 -21.58
N GLU A 388 3.78 24.38 -21.86
CA GLU A 388 3.10 24.55 -23.16
C GLU A 388 2.16 25.76 -23.19
N LYS A 389 1.88 26.38 -22.03
CA LYS A 389 1.04 27.58 -21.88
C LYS A 389 1.83 28.87 -21.63
N GLN A 390 3.15 28.80 -21.64
CA GLN A 390 4.08 29.94 -21.70
C GLN A 390 4.79 29.88 -23.04
#